data_AF-A0A2P2K3M4-F1
#
_entry.id   AF-A0A2P2K3M4-F1
#
_cell.length_a   1.000
_cell.length_b   1.000
_cell.length_c   1.000
_cell.angle_alpha   90.00
_cell.angle_beta   90.00
_cell.angle_gamma   90.00
#
_symmetry.space_group_name_H-M   'P 1'
#
loop_
_entity.id
_entity.type
_entity.pdbx_description
1 polymer ?
#
loop_
_entity_poly.entity_id
_entity_poly.type
_entity_poly.pdbx_seq_one_letter_code
_entity_poly.pdbx_strand_id
1 'polypeptide(L)'
;MNSAVPFRNRERITFDHLVSMKKPNETALIRVLRDGKEHEVNVILRPLQPLVPVHQFDKLPSYYIFAGLVFIPLTQPYLHEYGEDWYNSSPRRLCERALRELPKMAGEQLVILSQVLLDDINAGYERLADLQVKRVNGVDVENLSHLCQLVMECRAESLRIDLDDNRVIVLNYNLAKHATSKILRRHRIPSAMSADLISGEKIGN
;
A
#
# COMPACT_ATOMS: atom_id res chain seq x y z
N MET A 1 22.20 -8.45 6.51
CA MET A 1 23.67 -8.63 6.39
C MET A 1 24.30 -8.00 7.62
N ASN A 2 24.73 -8.79 8.61
CA ASN A 2 25.29 -8.26 9.86
C ASN A 2 26.81 -8.09 9.75
N SER A 3 27.24 -7.16 8.89
CA SER A 3 28.65 -6.81 8.78
C SER A 3 28.96 -5.67 9.74
N ALA A 4 29.86 -5.91 10.69
CA ALA A 4 30.26 -4.92 11.68
C ALA A 4 31.39 -4.03 11.13
N VAL A 5 31.35 -2.73 11.41
CA VAL A 5 32.37 -1.73 11.08
C VAL A 5 33.07 -1.23 12.34
N PRO A 6 34.34 -0.78 12.25
CA PRO A 6 35.02 -0.14 13.38
C PRO A 6 34.25 1.09 13.88
N PHE A 7 34.16 1.25 15.20
CA PHE A 7 33.48 2.39 15.83
C PHE A 7 34.44 3.24 16.68
N ARG A 8 34.75 2.80 17.90
CA ARG A 8 35.66 3.47 18.85
C ARG A 8 36.68 2.47 19.39
N ASN A 9 37.95 2.85 19.47
CA ASN A 9 39.03 1.98 19.95
C ASN A 9 39.01 0.58 19.29
N ARG A 10 38.61 -0.46 20.04
CA ARG A 10 38.48 -1.85 19.58
C ARG A 10 37.02 -2.30 19.40
N GLU A 11 36.07 -1.39 19.53
CA GLU A 11 34.63 -1.67 19.39
C GLU A 11 34.21 -1.66 17.92
N ARG A 12 33.21 -2.49 17.62
CA ARG A 12 32.59 -2.57 16.30
C ARG A 12 31.08 -2.38 16.44
N ILE A 13 30.48 -1.73 15.46
CA ILE A 13 29.03 -1.49 15.37
C ILE A 13 28.50 -2.01 14.04
N THR A 14 27.20 -2.18 13.88
CA THR A 14 26.61 -2.56 12.59
C THR A 14 26.87 -1.49 11.53
N PHE A 15 27.07 -1.91 10.28
CA PHE A 15 27.22 -0.98 9.15
C PHE A 15 26.07 0.03 9.05
N ASP A 16 24.86 -0.38 9.42
CA ASP A 16 23.64 0.45 9.43
C ASP A 16 23.81 1.75 10.23
N HIS A 17 24.66 1.76 11.27
CA HIS A 17 24.97 2.97 12.02
C HIS A 17 25.62 4.06 11.15
N LEU A 18 26.52 3.69 10.23
CA LEU A 18 27.13 4.69 9.32
C LEU A 18 26.09 5.26 8.34
N VAL A 19 25.12 4.44 7.92
CA VAL A 19 24.02 4.86 7.06
C VAL A 19 23.07 5.80 7.82
N SER A 20 22.73 5.49 9.08
CA SER A 20 21.81 6.29 9.88
C SER A 20 22.37 7.67 10.29
N MET A 21 23.69 7.85 10.25
CA MET A 21 24.34 9.14 10.52
C MET A 21 24.29 10.12 9.33
N LYS A 22 23.87 9.66 8.14
CA LYS A 22 23.77 10.48 6.93
C LYS A 22 22.44 11.20 6.85
N LYS A 23 22.43 12.37 6.21
CA LYS A 23 21.18 13.13 5.98
C LYS A 23 20.44 12.63 4.74
N PRO A 24 19.09 12.77 4.68
CA PRO A 24 18.34 12.54 3.46
C PRO A 24 18.94 13.32 2.28
N ASN A 25 19.04 12.65 1.12
CA ASN A 25 19.63 13.15 -0.13
C ASN A 25 21.14 13.42 -0.09
N GLU A 26 21.84 13.00 0.96
CA GLU A 26 23.30 13.03 0.98
C GLU A 26 23.89 11.95 0.06
N THR A 27 25.01 12.25 -0.60
CA THR A 27 25.74 11.28 -1.43
C THR A 27 26.76 10.52 -0.58
N ALA A 28 26.74 9.21 -0.67
CA ALA A 28 27.73 8.32 -0.08
C ALA A 28 28.58 7.65 -1.17
N LEU A 29 29.90 7.71 -1.01
CA LEU A 29 30.83 6.94 -1.82
C LEU A 29 30.89 5.50 -1.29
N ILE A 30 30.56 4.53 -2.13
CA ILE A 30 30.55 3.12 -1.79
C ILE A 30 31.55 2.40 -2.70
N ARG A 31 32.45 1.62 -2.09
CA ARG A 31 33.34 0.69 -2.78
C ARG A 31 32.72 -0.69 -2.83
N VAL A 32 32.57 -1.24 -4.02
CA VAL A 32 31.99 -2.57 -4.25
C VAL A 32 32.92 -3.41 -5.10
N LEU A 33 32.98 -4.72 -4.81
CA LEU A 33 33.66 -5.69 -5.66
C LEU A 33 32.62 -6.35 -6.57
N ARG A 34 32.77 -6.21 -7.89
CA ARG A 34 31.89 -6.82 -8.90
C ARG A 34 32.74 -7.42 -10.01
N ASP A 35 32.49 -8.69 -10.33
CA ASP A 35 33.25 -9.47 -11.32
C ASP A 35 34.76 -9.47 -11.06
N GLY A 36 35.14 -9.57 -9.78
CA GLY A 36 36.53 -9.57 -9.33
C GLY A 36 37.26 -8.22 -9.44
N LYS A 37 36.55 -7.15 -9.81
CA LYS A 37 37.11 -5.79 -9.92
C LYS A 37 36.47 -4.86 -8.89
N GLU A 38 37.29 -3.97 -8.32
CA GLU A 38 36.80 -2.91 -7.44
C GLU A 38 36.18 -1.78 -8.25
N HIS A 39 35.03 -1.30 -7.79
CA HIS A 39 34.31 -0.16 -8.35
C HIS A 39 33.98 0.83 -7.24
N GLU A 40 34.08 2.11 -7.56
CA GLU A 40 33.62 3.20 -6.71
C GLU A 40 32.34 3.80 -7.29
N VAL A 41 31.29 3.86 -6.46
CA VAL A 41 29.97 4.33 -6.88
C VAL A 41 29.46 5.36 -5.89
N ASN A 42 28.98 6.49 -6.41
CA ASN A 42 28.27 7.50 -5.63
C ASN A 42 26.78 7.16 -5.58
N VAL A 43 26.23 7.02 -4.38
CA VAL A 43 24.83 6.67 -4.15
C VAL A 43 24.16 7.77 -3.33
N ILE A 44 22.99 8.25 -3.79
CA ILE A 44 22.16 9.19 -3.05
C ILE A 44 21.33 8.40 -2.02
N LEU A 45 21.50 8.73 -0.75
CA LEU A 45 20.76 8.09 0.33
C LEU A 45 19.39 8.73 0.50
N ARG A 46 18.34 7.93 0.47
CA ARG A 46 16.96 8.37 0.72
C ARG A 46 16.35 7.55 1.86
N PRO A 47 15.48 8.15 2.70
CA PRO A 47 14.71 7.39 3.67
C PRO A 47 13.93 6.28 2.96
N LEU A 48 14.04 5.06 3.48
CA LEU A 48 13.22 3.97 3.00
C LEU A 48 11.81 4.15 3.58
N GLN A 49 10.84 4.45 2.72
CA GLN A 49 9.43 4.35 3.11
C GLN A 49 9.05 2.87 3.14
N PRO A 50 8.54 2.33 4.26
CA PRO A 50 8.09 0.94 4.30
C PRO A 50 6.84 0.77 3.44
N LEU A 51 6.66 -0.43 2.86
CA LEU A 51 5.47 -0.78 2.06
C LEU A 51 4.18 -0.64 2.87
N VAL A 52 4.25 -1.00 4.16
CA VAL A 52 3.18 -0.82 5.14
C VAL A 52 3.65 0.19 6.19
N PRO A 53 3.12 1.43 6.17
CA PRO A 53 3.50 2.48 7.10
C PRO A 53 3.23 2.10 8.57
N VAL A 54 4.24 2.30 9.42
CA VAL A 54 4.20 2.05 10.87
C VAL A 54 3.45 3.15 11.61
N HIS A 55 3.58 4.40 11.14
CA HIS A 55 2.97 5.57 11.77
C HIS A 55 2.33 6.47 10.71
N GLN A 56 1.15 7.02 11.05
CA GLN A 56 0.51 8.11 10.31
C GLN A 56 0.07 9.16 11.31
N PHE A 57 0.96 10.09 11.62
CA PHE A 57 0.65 11.22 12.51
C PHE A 57 -0.10 12.29 11.73
N ASP A 58 -1.20 12.79 12.30
CA ASP A 58 -2.00 13.91 11.77
C ASP A 58 -2.47 13.77 10.32
N LYS A 59 -2.50 12.53 9.80
CA LYS A 59 -3.00 12.23 8.46
C LYS A 59 -4.29 11.45 8.55
N LEU A 60 -5.32 11.94 7.87
CA LEU A 60 -6.56 11.20 7.69
C LEU A 60 -6.30 9.98 6.78
N PRO A 61 -6.87 8.80 7.10
CA PRO A 61 -6.65 7.60 6.32
C PRO A 61 -7.24 7.74 4.91
N SER A 62 -6.43 7.40 3.91
CA SER A 62 -6.84 7.41 2.50
C SER A 62 -7.82 6.26 2.24
N TYR A 63 -8.89 6.52 1.50
CA TYR A 63 -9.86 5.49 1.12
C TYR A 63 -10.51 5.78 -0.23
N TYR A 64 -10.95 4.73 -0.91
CA TYR A 64 -11.76 4.80 -2.12
C TYR A 64 -12.91 3.79 -2.05
N ILE A 65 -14.11 4.22 -2.43
CA ILE A 65 -15.32 3.40 -2.43
C ILE A 65 -15.91 3.37 -3.83
N PHE A 66 -16.12 2.17 -4.36
CA PHE A 66 -16.78 1.96 -5.65
C PHE A 66 -17.73 0.77 -5.56
N ALA A 67 -19.02 1.00 -5.88
CA ALA A 67 -20.08 0.00 -5.77
C ALA A 67 -20.15 -0.73 -4.41
N GLY A 68 -19.83 -0.01 -3.34
CA GLY A 68 -19.80 -0.53 -1.98
C GLY A 68 -18.50 -1.25 -1.61
N LEU A 69 -17.59 -1.52 -2.54
CA LEU A 69 -16.26 -2.05 -2.24
C LEU A 69 -15.41 -0.94 -1.61
N VAL A 70 -14.88 -1.17 -0.41
CA VAL A 70 -14.08 -0.18 0.33
C VAL A 70 -12.60 -0.55 0.21
N PHE A 71 -11.82 0.32 -0.43
CA PHE A 71 -10.39 0.15 -0.66
C PHE A 71 -9.59 1.12 0.20
N ILE A 72 -8.54 0.60 0.86
CA ILE A 72 -7.61 1.39 1.67
C ILE A 72 -6.17 0.89 1.44
N PRO A 73 -5.14 1.74 1.62
CA PRO A 73 -3.77 1.23 1.74
C PRO A 73 -3.64 0.52 3.09
N LEU A 74 -2.96 -0.63 3.12
CA LEU A 74 -2.66 -1.32 4.37
C LEU A 74 -1.65 -0.51 5.18
N THR A 75 -1.92 -0.39 6.48
CA THR A 75 -1.09 0.34 7.45
C THR A 75 -0.98 -0.49 8.72
N GLN A 76 0.07 -0.29 9.52
CA GLN A 76 0.12 -0.93 10.83
C GLN A 76 -1.00 -0.48 11.78
N PRO A 77 -1.40 0.81 11.81
CA PRO A 77 -2.61 1.23 12.54
C PRO A 77 -3.86 0.40 12.20
N TYR A 78 -4.07 0.05 10.93
CA TYR A 78 -5.19 -0.84 10.54
C TYR A 78 -5.04 -2.23 11.16
N LEU A 79 -3.84 -2.82 11.16
CA LEU A 79 -3.61 -4.11 11.81
C LEU A 79 -3.78 -4.05 13.33
N HIS A 80 -3.42 -2.93 13.96
CA HIS A 80 -3.61 -2.72 15.40
C HIS A 80 -5.09 -2.67 15.82
N GLU A 81 -6.03 -2.47 14.90
CA GLU A 81 -7.47 -2.57 15.21
C GLU A 81 -7.88 -3.99 15.65
N TYR A 82 -7.09 -5.02 15.34
CA TYR A 82 -7.29 -6.39 15.82
C TYR A 82 -6.84 -6.63 17.28
N GLY A 83 -6.42 -5.57 17.99
CA GLY A 83 -6.05 -5.59 19.40
C GLY A 83 -4.55 -5.69 19.68
N GLU A 84 -4.19 -5.82 20.96
CA GLU A 84 -2.79 -5.83 21.40
C GLU A 84 -1.98 -6.97 20.77
N ASP A 85 -2.60 -8.14 20.57
CA ASP A 85 -2.00 -9.30 19.91
C ASP A 85 -2.34 -9.38 18.41
N TRP A 86 -2.41 -8.24 17.74
CA TRP A 86 -2.66 -8.14 16.29
C TRP A 86 -1.76 -9.05 15.45
N TYR A 87 -0.54 -9.35 15.93
CA TYR A 87 0.38 -10.26 15.27
C TYR A 87 -0.25 -11.65 15.02
N ASN A 88 -1.05 -12.13 15.97
CA ASN A 88 -1.74 -13.42 15.88
C ASN A 88 -3.22 -13.31 15.47
N SER A 89 -3.90 -12.19 15.79
CA SER A 89 -5.34 -12.01 15.52
C SER A 89 -5.66 -11.42 14.16
N SER A 90 -4.74 -10.64 13.57
CA SER A 90 -4.94 -10.07 12.23
C SER A 90 -4.78 -11.14 11.13
N PRO A 91 -5.32 -10.90 9.92
CA PRO A 91 -5.16 -11.82 8.80
C PRO A 91 -3.68 -12.11 8.52
N ARG A 92 -3.28 -13.36 8.76
CA ARG A 92 -1.86 -13.81 8.75
C ARG A 92 -1.09 -13.36 7.51
N ARG A 93 -1.76 -13.30 6.35
CA ARG A 93 -1.16 -12.86 5.08
C ARG A 93 -0.87 -11.36 5.06
N LEU A 94 -1.81 -10.53 5.52
CA LEU A 94 -1.59 -9.09 5.61
C LEU A 94 -0.48 -8.78 6.62
N CYS A 95 -0.50 -9.47 7.77
CA CYS A 95 0.56 -9.39 8.78
C CYS A 95 1.92 -9.80 8.22
N GLU A 96 2.02 -10.95 7.54
CA GLU A 96 3.28 -11.41 6.95
C GLU A 96 3.84 -10.40 5.93
N ARG A 97 2.99 -9.86 5.06
CA ARG A 97 3.42 -8.88 4.07
C ARG A 97 3.85 -7.57 4.71
N ALA A 98 3.10 -7.09 5.70
CA ALA A 98 3.45 -5.88 6.44
C ALA A 98 4.82 -5.96 7.12
N LEU A 99 5.24 -7.16 7.55
CA LEU A 99 6.49 -7.37 8.26
C LEU A 99 7.68 -7.75 7.36
N ARG A 100 7.42 -8.34 6.19
CA ARG A 100 8.48 -8.96 5.36
C ARG A 100 8.67 -8.32 4.00
N GLU A 101 7.65 -7.70 3.43
CA GLU A 101 7.74 -7.16 2.07
C GLU A 101 8.32 -5.74 2.08
N LEU A 102 9.24 -5.50 1.16
CA LEU A 102 9.82 -4.19 0.88
C LEU A 102 9.17 -3.64 -0.40
N PRO A 103 8.98 -2.32 -0.50
CA PRO A 103 8.49 -1.73 -1.74
C PRO A 103 9.53 -1.93 -2.85
N LYS A 104 9.05 -2.31 -4.02
CA LYS A 104 9.81 -2.47 -5.26
C LYS A 104 9.97 -1.13 -5.98
N MET A 105 9.04 -0.21 -5.77
CA MET A 105 9.07 1.13 -6.36
C MET A 105 8.66 2.22 -5.37
N ALA A 106 9.05 3.45 -5.65
CA ALA A 106 8.71 4.60 -4.83
C ALA A 106 7.18 4.83 -4.85
N GLY A 107 6.58 5.00 -3.67
CA GLY A 107 5.13 5.23 -3.54
C GLY A 107 4.26 3.98 -3.72
N GLU A 108 4.86 2.78 -3.78
CA GLU A 108 4.10 1.53 -3.77
C GLU A 108 3.30 1.37 -2.47
N GLN A 109 2.05 0.95 -2.58
CA GLN A 109 1.18 0.67 -1.44
C GLN A 109 0.50 -0.68 -1.62
N LEU A 110 0.41 -1.43 -0.53
CA LEU A 110 -0.40 -2.64 -0.50
C LEU A 110 -1.88 -2.24 -0.32
N VAL A 111 -2.63 -2.17 -1.43
CA VAL A 111 -4.05 -1.81 -1.39
C VAL A 111 -4.91 -3.03 -1.06
N ILE A 112 -5.79 -2.91 -0.07
CA ILE A 112 -6.71 -3.98 0.33
C ILE A 112 -8.17 -3.57 0.10
N LEU A 113 -9.01 -4.55 -0.17
CA LEU A 113 -10.45 -4.49 0.04
C LEU A 113 -10.69 -4.73 1.53
N SER A 114 -10.98 -3.69 2.30
CA SER A 114 -11.21 -3.82 3.75
C SER A 114 -12.58 -4.43 4.04
N GLN A 115 -13.62 -4.00 3.32
CA GLN A 115 -14.98 -4.49 3.49
C GLN A 115 -15.86 -4.22 2.26
N VAL A 116 -17.06 -4.81 2.26
CA VAL A 116 -18.11 -4.58 1.25
C VAL A 116 -19.37 -4.02 1.92
N LEU A 117 -19.77 -2.83 1.51
CA LEU A 117 -21.04 -2.21 1.88
C LEU A 117 -22.17 -2.82 1.05
N LEU A 118 -23.06 -3.55 1.74
CA LEU A 118 -24.09 -4.38 1.12
C LEU A 118 -25.04 -3.59 0.19
N ASP A 119 -25.15 -4.06 -1.05
CA ASP A 119 -26.16 -3.63 -2.02
C ASP A 119 -26.34 -4.69 -3.12
N ASP A 120 -27.47 -4.65 -3.81
CA ASP A 120 -27.79 -5.64 -4.87
C ASP A 120 -26.70 -5.73 -5.94
N ILE A 121 -25.97 -4.65 -6.20
CA ILE A 121 -24.89 -4.61 -7.20
C ILE A 121 -23.68 -5.49 -6.82
N ASN A 122 -23.45 -5.73 -5.52
CA ASN A 122 -22.33 -6.53 -5.02
C ASN A 122 -22.77 -7.85 -4.39
N ALA A 123 -23.98 -8.31 -4.74
CA ALA A 123 -24.50 -9.60 -4.31
C ALA A 123 -23.53 -10.75 -4.68
N GLY A 124 -23.25 -11.61 -3.71
CA GLY A 124 -22.27 -12.70 -3.81
C GLY A 124 -20.84 -12.33 -3.37
N TYR A 125 -20.54 -11.04 -3.16
CA TYR A 125 -19.22 -10.56 -2.71
C TYR A 125 -19.21 -10.06 -1.26
N GLU A 126 -20.31 -10.18 -0.53
CA GLU A 126 -20.56 -9.58 0.78
C GLU A 126 -19.56 -10.01 1.86
N ARG A 127 -19.01 -11.21 1.72
CA ARG A 127 -18.07 -11.82 2.67
C ARG A 127 -16.61 -11.55 2.33
N LEU A 128 -16.33 -10.77 1.28
CA LEU A 128 -14.98 -10.40 0.92
C LEU A 128 -14.51 -9.24 1.80
N ALA A 129 -13.43 -9.47 2.53
CA ALA A 129 -12.79 -8.50 3.42
C ALA A 129 -11.32 -8.91 3.59
N ASP A 130 -10.48 -7.93 3.91
CA ASP A 130 -9.05 -8.11 4.20
C ASP A 130 -8.24 -8.81 3.09
N LEU A 131 -8.56 -8.53 1.83
CA LEU A 131 -7.90 -9.12 0.66
C LEU A 131 -7.12 -8.06 -0.12
N GLN A 132 -5.87 -8.33 -0.50
CA GLN A 132 -5.13 -7.42 -1.37
C GLN A 132 -5.78 -7.36 -2.76
N VAL A 133 -5.91 -6.17 -3.30
CA VAL A 133 -6.19 -5.95 -4.72
C VAL A 133 -4.89 -6.10 -5.51
N LYS A 134 -4.84 -7.09 -6.40
CA LYS A 134 -3.68 -7.33 -7.25
C LYS A 134 -3.81 -6.60 -8.58
N ARG A 135 -4.95 -6.72 -9.24
CA ARG A 135 -5.16 -6.16 -10.57
C ARG A 135 -6.54 -5.57 -10.76
N VAL A 136 -6.62 -4.57 -11.64
CA VAL A 136 -7.87 -4.07 -12.20
C VAL A 136 -7.80 -4.23 -13.71
N ASN A 137 -8.76 -4.95 -14.31
CA ASN A 137 -8.80 -5.26 -15.74
C ASN A 137 -7.47 -5.81 -16.30
N GLY A 138 -6.76 -6.62 -15.51
CA GLY A 138 -5.48 -7.22 -15.89
C GLY A 138 -4.24 -6.34 -15.66
N VAL A 139 -4.39 -5.09 -15.22
CA VAL A 139 -3.28 -4.19 -14.89
C VAL A 139 -2.95 -4.29 -13.40
N ASP A 140 -1.65 -4.46 -13.06
CA ASP A 140 -1.18 -4.52 -11.67
C ASP A 140 -1.39 -3.19 -10.94
N VAL A 141 -1.94 -3.26 -9.72
CA VAL A 141 -2.18 -2.09 -8.86
C VAL A 141 -0.91 -1.73 -8.11
N GLU A 142 -0.47 -0.48 -8.25
CA GLU A 142 0.75 0.04 -7.61
C GLU A 142 0.47 0.72 -6.27
N ASN A 143 -0.63 1.47 -6.18
CA ASN A 143 -1.06 2.19 -4.98
C ASN A 143 -2.55 2.58 -5.08
N LEU A 144 -3.11 3.18 -4.03
CA LEU A 144 -4.55 3.48 -3.99
C LEU A 144 -4.97 4.52 -5.04
N SER A 145 -4.11 5.51 -5.31
CA SER A 145 -4.36 6.51 -6.35
C SER A 145 -4.43 5.86 -7.74
N HIS A 146 -3.47 4.98 -8.04
CA HIS A 146 -3.46 4.21 -9.28
C HIS A 146 -4.70 3.32 -9.41
N LEU A 147 -5.12 2.62 -8.34
CA LEU A 147 -6.37 1.85 -8.34
C LEU A 147 -7.57 2.74 -8.71
N CYS A 148 -7.67 3.91 -8.07
CA CYS A 148 -8.77 4.83 -8.33
C CYS A 148 -8.79 5.28 -9.80
N GLN A 149 -7.62 5.61 -10.35
CA GLN A 149 -7.48 5.97 -11.76
C GLN A 149 -7.94 4.85 -12.69
N LEU A 150 -7.48 3.61 -12.46
CA LEU A 150 -7.87 2.44 -13.28
C LEU A 150 -9.39 2.21 -13.28
N VAL A 151 -10.05 2.44 -12.16
CA VAL A 151 -11.51 2.31 -12.05
C VAL A 151 -12.23 3.48 -12.74
N MET A 152 -11.76 4.72 -12.54
CA MET A 152 -12.39 5.91 -13.13
C MET A 152 -12.25 5.95 -14.65
N GLU A 153 -11.13 5.47 -15.18
CA GLU A 153 -10.84 5.44 -16.62
C GLU A 153 -11.35 4.17 -17.32
N CYS A 154 -12.03 3.28 -16.60
CA CYS A 154 -12.59 2.05 -17.17
C CYS A 154 -13.59 2.36 -18.29
N ARG A 155 -13.30 1.83 -19.49
CA ARG A 155 -14.16 1.93 -20.69
C ARG A 155 -14.86 0.62 -21.06
N ALA A 156 -14.50 -0.46 -20.38
CA ALA A 156 -15.11 -1.77 -20.59
C ALA A 156 -16.51 -1.83 -19.97
N GLU A 157 -17.35 -2.72 -20.48
CA GLU A 157 -18.69 -2.96 -19.93
C GLU A 157 -18.63 -3.52 -18.50
N SER A 158 -17.64 -4.37 -18.24
CA SER A 158 -17.39 -4.97 -16.94
C SER A 158 -16.08 -4.47 -16.33
N LEU A 159 -16.10 -4.16 -15.04
CA LEU A 159 -14.92 -3.96 -14.22
C LEU A 159 -14.55 -5.28 -13.56
N ARG A 160 -13.33 -5.75 -13.81
CA ARG A 160 -12.75 -6.93 -13.15
C ARG A 160 -11.70 -6.51 -12.14
N ILE A 161 -11.80 -7.01 -10.92
CA ILE A 161 -10.84 -6.79 -9.84
C ILE A 161 -10.33 -8.15 -9.38
N ASP A 162 -9.04 -8.41 -9.60
CA ASP A 162 -8.38 -9.61 -9.12
C ASP A 162 -7.83 -9.36 -7.72
N LEU A 163 -8.23 -10.20 -6.78
CA LEU A 163 -7.80 -10.17 -5.40
C LEU A 163 -6.81 -11.31 -5.12
N ASP A 164 -6.22 -11.32 -3.93
CA ASP A 164 -5.58 -12.53 -3.41
C ASP A 164 -6.51 -13.74 -3.37
N ASP A 165 -5.92 -14.92 -3.17
CA ASP A 165 -6.63 -16.21 -3.16
C ASP A 165 -7.33 -16.56 -4.46
N ASN A 166 -6.85 -16.00 -5.58
CA ASN A 166 -7.47 -16.16 -6.90
C ASN A 166 -8.96 -15.75 -6.89
N ARG A 167 -9.37 -14.91 -5.93
CA ARG A 167 -10.72 -14.37 -5.87
C ARG A 167 -10.84 -13.24 -6.88
N VAL A 168 -12.00 -13.15 -7.51
CA VAL A 168 -12.26 -12.19 -8.57
C VAL A 168 -13.61 -11.56 -8.32
N ILE A 169 -13.65 -10.23 -8.37
CA ILE A 169 -14.89 -9.47 -8.40
C ILE A 169 -15.10 -8.99 -9.84
N VAL A 170 -16.27 -9.26 -10.40
CA VAL A 170 -16.69 -8.71 -11.69
C VAL A 170 -18.01 -7.99 -11.52
N LEU A 171 -18.06 -6.71 -11.93
CA LEU A 171 -19.23 -5.86 -11.87
C LEU A 171 -19.52 -5.23 -13.23
N ASN A 172 -20.79 -5.04 -13.58
CA ASN A 172 -21.14 -4.16 -14.69
C ASN A 172 -20.77 -2.72 -14.30
N TYR A 173 -19.87 -2.09 -15.06
CA TYR A 173 -19.25 -0.83 -14.70
C TYR A 173 -20.27 0.32 -14.58
N ASN A 174 -21.20 0.42 -15.54
CA ASN A 174 -22.20 1.48 -15.54
C ASN A 174 -23.16 1.35 -14.36
N LEU A 175 -23.66 0.14 -14.09
CA LEU A 175 -24.53 -0.12 -12.94
C LEU A 175 -23.81 0.13 -11.61
N ALA A 176 -22.55 -0.32 -11.50
CA ALA A 176 -21.67 -0.08 -10.35
C ALA A 176 -21.45 1.41 -10.07
N LYS A 177 -21.18 2.19 -11.12
CA LYS A 177 -21.01 3.64 -11.01
C LYS A 177 -22.27 4.33 -10.51
N HIS A 178 -23.45 3.98 -11.05
CA HIS A 178 -24.72 4.52 -10.59
C HIS A 178 -25.08 4.10 -9.15
N ALA A 179 -24.80 2.85 -8.78
CA ALA A 179 -25.07 2.33 -7.44
C ALA A 179 -24.23 3.01 -6.36
N THR A 180 -23.00 3.42 -6.69
CA THR A 180 -22.06 4.05 -5.74
C THR A 180 -22.70 5.20 -4.96
N SER A 181 -23.32 6.18 -5.64
CA SER A 181 -23.97 7.31 -4.97
C SER A 181 -25.15 6.91 -4.07
N LYS A 182 -25.91 5.88 -4.45
CA LYS A 182 -27.01 5.33 -3.64
C LYS A 182 -26.48 4.67 -2.37
N ILE A 183 -25.40 3.89 -2.49
CA ILE A 183 -24.77 3.19 -1.37
C ILE A 183 -24.20 4.19 -0.37
N LEU A 184 -23.44 5.18 -0.82
CA LEU A 184 -22.86 6.21 0.06
C LEU A 184 -23.92 6.93 0.88
N ARG A 185 -25.04 7.33 0.25
CA ARG A 185 -26.19 7.92 0.94
C ARG A 185 -26.79 7.00 1.98
N ARG A 186 -26.99 5.71 1.65
CA ARG A 186 -27.57 4.73 2.60
C ARG A 186 -26.70 4.57 3.84
N HIS A 187 -25.38 4.54 3.65
CA HIS A 187 -24.40 4.38 4.73
C HIS A 187 -23.95 5.70 5.37
N ARG A 188 -24.53 6.84 4.96
CA ARG A 188 -24.19 8.19 5.45
C ARG A 188 -22.71 8.54 5.29
N ILE A 189 -22.11 8.06 4.21
CA ILE A 189 -20.73 8.36 3.86
C ILE A 189 -20.74 9.62 2.96
N PRO A 190 -20.01 10.69 3.33
CA PRO A 190 -20.10 11.98 2.64
C PRO A 190 -19.42 11.99 1.26
N SER A 191 -18.39 11.17 1.05
CA SER A 191 -17.61 11.12 -0.19
C SER A 191 -17.21 9.69 -0.54
N ALA A 192 -17.09 9.40 -1.84
CA ALA A 192 -16.55 8.13 -2.33
C ALA A 192 -15.03 8.01 -2.12
N MET A 193 -14.35 9.15 -1.92
CA MET A 193 -12.89 9.25 -1.89
C MET A 193 -12.45 10.14 -0.73
N SER A 194 -11.33 9.80 -0.12
CA SER A 194 -10.63 10.69 0.82
C SER A 194 -10.11 11.96 0.12
N ALA A 195 -9.89 13.01 0.91
CA ALA A 195 -9.55 14.34 0.39
C ALA A 195 -8.24 14.36 -0.42
N ASP A 196 -7.25 13.57 -0.02
CA ASP A 196 -5.94 13.45 -0.69
C ASP A 196 -6.04 12.85 -2.10
N LEU A 197 -7.02 11.98 -2.35
CA LEU A 197 -7.28 11.43 -3.68
C LEU A 197 -8.05 12.42 -4.57
N ILE A 198 -8.79 13.35 -3.98
CA ILE A 198 -9.56 14.37 -4.72
C ILE A 198 -8.65 15.55 -5.12
N SER A 199 -7.77 15.99 -4.21
CA SER A 199 -6.90 17.13 -4.43
C SER A 199 -5.75 16.86 -5.41
N GLY A 200 -5.51 15.59 -5.75
CA GLY A 200 -4.41 15.19 -6.63
C GLY A 200 -3.03 15.57 -6.06
N GLU A 201 -2.94 15.76 -4.74
CA GLU A 201 -1.69 16.17 -4.09
C GLU A 201 -0.65 15.06 -4.26
N LYS A 202 0.25 15.28 -5.22
CA LYS A 202 1.58 14.68 -5.24
C LYS A 202 2.19 14.93 -3.86
N ILE A 203 2.31 13.87 -3.07
CA ILE A 203 3.01 13.90 -1.80
C ILE A 203 4.39 14.51 -2.07
N GLY A 204 4.59 15.73 -1.57
CA GLY A 204 5.80 16.53 -1.79
C GLY A 204 7.03 15.85 -1.19
N ASN A 205 8.16 16.10 -1.87
CA ASN A 205 9.53 15.62 -1.64
C ASN A 205 9.97 15.44 -0.18
#